data_AF-A0A8S2ZJE6-F1
#
_entry.id   AF-A0A8S2ZJE6-F1
#
_cell.length_a   1.000
_cell.length_b   1.000
_cell.length_c   1.000
_cell.angle_alpha   90.00
_cell.angle_beta   90.00
_cell.angle_gamma   90.00
#
_symmetry.space_group_name_H-M   'P 1'
#
loop_
_entity.id
_entity.type
_entity.pdbx_description
1 polymer ?
#
loop_
_entity_poly.entity_id
_entity_poly.type
_entity_poly.pdbx_seq_one_letter_code
_entity_poly.pdbx_strand_id
1 'polypeptide(L)'
;TPEKIESLRGRLRSLWQSDNEPTADYFERLKSLMSEIEPQISTDYIKRKFIQKLRKDIRDKMSLGLTSSLSDLVQKAIEIE
;
A
#
# COMPACT_ATOMS: atom_id res chain seq x y z
N THR A 1 -1.38 4.92 22.63
CA THR A 1 -0.91 6.24 23.10
C THR A 1 -0.55 7.10 21.89
N PRO A 2 -0.56 8.44 22.01
CA PRO A 2 -0.15 9.34 20.93
C PRO A 2 1.22 9.00 20.33
N GLU A 3 2.20 8.68 21.18
CA GLU A 3 3.56 8.26 20.79
C GLU A 3 3.58 6.99 19.92
N LYS A 4 2.74 6.00 20.25
CA LYS A 4 2.60 4.77 19.44
C LYS A 4 2.10 5.11 18.04
N ILE A 5 1.09 5.96 17.93
CA ILE A 5 0.52 6.37 16.63
C ILE A 5 1.54 7.17 15.81
N GLU A 6 2.31 8.05 16.44
CA GLU A 6 3.37 8.80 15.78
C GLU A 6 4.47 7.88 15.22
N SER A 7 4.90 6.89 16.01
CA SER A 7 5.85 5.86 15.57
C SER A 7 5.30 5.06 14.37
N LEU A 8 4.03 4.63 14.42
CA LEU A 8 3.38 3.92 13.31
C LEU A 8 3.30 4.79 12.04
N ARG A 9 2.99 6.08 12.17
CA ARG A 9 3.04 7.03 11.05
C ARG A 9 4.46 7.18 10.48
N GLY A 10 5.48 7.14 11.34
CA GLY A 10 6.89 7.06 10.93
C GLY A 10 7.18 5.82 10.09
N ARG A 11 6.76 4.64 10.57
CA ARG A 11 6.87 3.38 9.84
C ARG A 11 6.16 3.44 8.49
N LEU A 12 4.96 4.03 8.43
CA LEU A 12 4.20 4.18 7.18
C LEU A 12 4.93 5.09 6.18
N ARG A 13 5.59 6.16 6.64
CA ARG A 13 6.39 7.03 5.76
C ARG A 13 7.55 6.27 5.12
N SER A 14 8.23 5.42 5.89
CA SER A 14 9.37 4.62 5.42
C SER A 14 9.00 3.29 4.78
N LEU A 15 7.72 2.91 4.77
CA LEU A 15 7.24 1.68 4.17
C LEU A 15 7.28 1.76 2.64
N TRP A 16 8.06 0.88 2.02
CA TRP A 16 8.08 0.65 0.57
C TRP A 16 8.06 -0.87 0.33
N GLN A 17 7.55 -1.29 -0.82
CA GLN A 17 7.72 -2.67 -1.26
C GLN A 17 9.21 -2.93 -1.52
N SER A 18 9.74 -3.99 -0.94
CA SER A 18 11.14 -4.37 -1.13
C SER A 18 11.33 -5.11 -2.46
N ASP A 19 12.55 -5.15 -2.99
CA ASP A 19 12.81 -5.75 -4.31
C ASP A 19 12.40 -7.22 -4.42
N ASN A 20 12.51 -7.98 -3.33
CA ASN A 20 12.17 -9.41 -3.27
C ASN A 20 10.86 -9.69 -2.49
N GLU A 21 10.05 -8.66 -2.20
CA GLU A 21 8.81 -8.82 -1.44
C GLU A 21 7.63 -9.02 -2.41
N PRO A 22 6.89 -10.15 -2.30
CA PRO A 22 5.67 -10.35 -3.08
C PRO A 22 4.64 -9.25 -2.84
N THR A 23 3.93 -8.88 -3.89
CA THR A 23 2.98 -7.76 -3.87
C THR A 23 1.83 -8.01 -2.89
N ALA A 24 1.38 -9.26 -2.77
CA ALA A 24 0.34 -9.66 -1.82
C ALA A 24 0.80 -9.44 -0.36
N ASP A 25 2.02 -9.88 -0.04
CA ASP A 25 2.59 -9.75 1.31
C ASP A 25 2.80 -8.27 1.67
N TYR A 26 3.32 -7.49 0.72
CA TYR A 26 3.47 -6.05 0.87
C TYR A 26 2.12 -5.36 1.12
N PHE A 27 1.08 -5.73 0.37
CA PHE A 27 -0.25 -5.15 0.53
C PHE A 27 -0.85 -5.44 1.92
N GLU A 28 -0.76 -6.68 2.39
CA GLU A 28 -1.23 -7.05 3.74
C GLU A 28 -0.47 -6.28 4.83
N ARG A 29 0.86 -6.12 4.69
CA ARG A 29 1.68 -5.33 5.61
C ARG A 29 1.29 -3.86 5.62
N LEU A 30 1.04 -3.27 4.45
CA LEU A 30 0.56 -1.89 4.32
C LEU A 30 -0.81 -1.71 4.98
N LYS A 31 -1.76 -2.59 4.66
CA LYS A 31 -3.13 -2.55 5.18
C LYS A 31 -3.15 -2.71 6.70
N SER A 32 -2.42 -3.68 7.23
CA SER A 32 -2.27 -3.91 8.66
C SER A 32 -1.73 -2.67 9.38
N LEU A 33 -0.64 -2.09 8.89
CA LEU A 33 -0.05 -0.87 9.46
C LEU A 33 -1.03 0.31 9.44
N MET A 34 -1.78 0.46 8.34
CA MET A 34 -2.76 1.53 8.21
C MET A 34 -3.95 1.34 9.17
N SER A 35 -4.45 0.12 9.33
CA SER A 35 -5.51 -0.20 10.30
C SER A 35 -5.06 -0.02 11.75
N GLU A 36 -3.78 -0.24 12.07
CA GLU A 36 -3.23 0.07 13.40
C GLU A 36 -3.17 1.57 13.69
N ILE A 37 -2.97 2.41 12.66
CA ILE A 37 -2.98 3.87 12.78
C ILE A 37 -4.42 4.39 12.91
N GLU A 38 -5.30 3.91 12.03
CA GLU A 38 -6.69 4.34 11.94
C GLU A 38 -7.56 3.19 11.39
N PRO A 39 -8.41 2.57 12.23
CA PRO A 39 -9.24 1.44 11.80
C PRO A 39 -10.26 1.78 10.72
N GLN A 40 -10.67 3.05 10.62
CA GLN A 40 -11.67 3.54 9.66
C GLN A 40 -11.04 4.28 8.48
N ILE A 41 -9.80 3.94 8.13
CA ILE A 41 -9.08 4.62 7.06
C ILE A 41 -9.79 4.43 5.71
N SER A 42 -9.87 5.52 4.93
CA SER A 42 -10.59 5.45 3.67
C SER A 42 -9.88 4.55 2.66
N THR A 43 -10.67 3.79 1.89
CA THR A 43 -10.15 2.91 0.84
C THR A 43 -9.33 3.71 -0.18
N ASP A 44 -9.73 4.93 -0.53
CA ASP A 44 -8.99 5.77 -1.47
C ASP A 44 -7.62 6.18 -0.94
N TYR A 45 -7.49 6.38 0.38
CA TYR A 45 -6.17 6.62 0.96
C TYR A 45 -5.29 5.37 0.90
N ILE A 46 -5.85 4.17 1.13
CA ILE A 46 -5.13 2.90 0.93
C ILE A 46 -4.68 2.76 -0.52
N LYS A 47 -5.57 2.98 -1.50
CA LYS A 47 -5.23 2.92 -2.94
C LYS A 47 -4.06 3.83 -3.28
N ARG A 48 -4.13 5.10 -2.85
CA ARG A 48 -3.07 6.09 -3.10
C ARG A 48 -1.75 5.65 -2.47
N LYS A 49 -1.77 5.13 -1.24
CA LYS A 49 -0.56 4.65 -0.57
C LYS A 49 0.03 3.41 -1.23
N PHE A 50 -0.81 2.46 -1.60
CA PHE A 50 -0.42 1.24 -2.29
C PHE A 50 0.32 1.57 -3.60
N ILE A 51 -0.30 2.35 -4.49
CA ILE A 51 0.30 2.75 -5.77
C ILE A 51 1.57 3.60 -5.55
N GLN A 52 1.55 4.55 -4.61
CA GLN A 52 2.70 5.42 -4.35
C GLN A 52 3.95 4.63 -3.96
N LYS A 53 3.76 3.59 -3.13
CA LYS A 53 4.83 2.87 -2.42
C LYS A 53 5.16 1.49 -2.98
N LEU A 54 4.47 1.11 -4.06
CA LEU A 54 4.75 -0.06 -4.88
C LEU A 54 6.17 -0.01 -5.46
N ARG A 55 6.75 -1.18 -5.77
CA ARG A 55 8.02 -1.28 -6.49
C ARG A 55 7.89 -0.59 -7.86
N LYS A 56 8.93 0.14 -8.25
CA LYS A 56 8.87 1.07 -9.40
C LYS A 56 8.54 0.37 -10.72
N ASP A 57 9.16 -0.78 -10.98
CA ASP A 57 8.93 -1.61 -12.17
C ASP A 57 7.48 -2.10 -12.30
N ILE A 58 6.82 -2.42 -11.19
CA ILE A 58 5.40 -2.78 -11.18
C ILE A 58 4.55 -1.52 -11.40
N ARG A 59 4.84 -0.44 -10.68
CA ARG A 59 4.12 0.83 -10.76
C ARG A 59 4.15 1.46 -12.15
N ASP A 60 5.30 1.41 -12.83
CA ASP A 60 5.48 1.99 -14.15
C ASP A 60 4.68 1.22 -15.22
N LYS A 61 4.38 -0.07 -14.99
CA LYS A 61 3.51 -0.89 -15.84
C LYS A 61 2.02 -0.78 -15.48
N MET A 62 1.69 -0.29 -14.28
CA MET A 62 0.30 -0.04 -13.91
C MET A 62 -0.28 1.11 -14.74
N SER A 63 -1.31 0.83 -15.53
CA SER A 63 -2.14 1.90 -16.10
C SER A 63 -2.84 2.65 -14.96
N LEU A 64 -2.50 3.93 -14.77
CA LEU A 64 -2.93 4.79 -13.65
C LEU A 64 -4.42 5.18 -13.65
N GLY A 65 -5.30 4.32 -14.18
CA GLY A 65 -6.74 4.48 -14.06
C GLY A 65 -7.19 4.34 -12.60
N LEU A 66 -7.25 5.45 -11.86
CA LEU A 66 -7.70 5.51 -10.45
C LEU A 66 -9.20 5.18 -10.27
N THR A 67 -9.90 4.77 -11.32
CA THR A 67 -11.31 4.35 -11.29
C THR A 67 -11.48 2.89 -10.84
N SER A 68 -10.41 2.10 -10.80
CA SER A 68 -10.44 0.70 -10.36
C SER A 68 -10.67 0.56 -8.85
N SER A 69 -11.30 -0.55 -8.44
CA SER A 69 -11.44 -0.87 -7.02
C SER A 69 -10.07 -1.16 -6.38
N LEU A 70 -9.99 -1.15 -5.05
CA LEU A 70 -8.74 -1.52 -4.36
C LEU A 70 -8.33 -2.96 -4.69
N SER A 71 -9.31 -3.87 -4.76
CA SER A 71 -9.06 -5.27 -5.12
C SER A 71 -8.48 -5.39 -6.53
N ASP A 72 -9.04 -4.67 -7.51
CA ASP A 72 -8.57 -4.71 -8.89
C ASP A 72 -7.15 -4.18 -9.01
N LEU A 73 -6.80 -3.12 -8.26
CA LEU A 73 -5.46 -2.55 -8.26
C LEU A 73 -4.42 -3.53 -7.69
N VAL A 74 -4.76 -4.22 -6.60
CA VAL A 74 -3.89 -5.23 -5.99
C VAL A 74 -3.73 -6.42 -6.93
N GLN A 75 -4.82 -6.91 -7.52
CA GLN A 75 -4.79 -8.04 -8.45
C GLN A 75 -3.94 -7.72 -9.69
N LYS A 76 -4.11 -6.52 -10.27
CA LYS A 76 -3.26 -6.07 -11.39
C LYS A 76 -1.79 -6.02 -11.03
N ALA A 77 -1.45 -5.55 -9.84
CA ALA A 77 -0.06 -5.47 -9.41
C ALA A 77 0.55 -6.87 -9.25
N ILE A 78 -0.21 -7.84 -8.74
CA ILE A 78 0.19 -9.26 -8.65
C ILE A 78 0.39 -9.87 -10.05
N GLU A 79 -0.44 -9.53 -11.04
CA GLU A 79 -0.29 -10.02 -12.42
C GLU A 79 0.93 -9.44 -13.16
N ILE A 80 1.42 -8.28 -12.72
CA ILE A 80 2.58 -7.60 -13.31
C ILE A 80 3.90 -8.09 -12.71
N GLU A 81 3.89 -8.45 -11.43
CA GLU A 81 5.01 -8.99 -10.66
C GLU A 81 5.60 -10.26 -11.29
#